data_AF-A0A9P7Z0G9-F1
#
_entry.id   AF-A0A9P7Z0G9-F1
#
_cell.length_a   1.000
_cell.length_b   1.000
_cell.length_c   1.000
_cell.angle_alpha   90.00
_cell.angle_beta   90.00
_cell.angle_gamma   90.00
#
_symmetry.space_group_name_H-M   'P 1'
#
loop_
_entity.id
_entity.type
_entity.pdbx_description
1 polymer ?
#
loop_
_entity_poly.entity_id
_entity_poly.type
_entity_poly.pdbx_seq_one_letter_code
_entity_poly.pdbx_strand_id
1 'polypeptide(L)'
;IIIEFTNHHTANAFIENGMVYQDQLHECEQYSPESEVRQCLKCQEYGHSGTRCDKPQKCGWCSLPHTTQDCTTKYKRGSNGKEQKTRANCKGNHEAWHKLCPKMKAEIK
;
A
#
# COMPACT_ATOMS: atom_id res chain seq x y z
N ILE A 1 -3.59 5.64 -12.34
CA ILE A 1 -4.11 6.97 -11.95
C ILE A 1 -5.61 6.81 -11.84
N ILE A 2 -6.28 7.47 -10.90
CA ILE A 2 -7.74 7.48 -10.84
C ILE A 2 -8.21 8.83 -11.40
N ILE A 3 -9.14 8.78 -12.35
CA ILE A 3 -9.75 9.96 -12.95
C ILE A 3 -11.25 9.84 -12.76
N GLU A 4 -11.82 10.83 -12.09
CA GLU A 4 -13.26 10.90 -11.86
C GLU A 4 -13.91 11.73 -12.96
N PHE A 5 -14.96 11.18 -13.56
CA PHE A 5 -15.77 11.86 -14.57
C PHE A 5 -17.14 12.17 -13.99
N THR A 6 -17.67 13.35 -14.34
CA THR A 6 -19.03 13.74 -13.95
C THR A 6 -20.11 13.04 -14.78
N ASN A 7 -19.74 12.43 -15.91
CA ASN A 7 -20.64 11.76 -16.84
C ASN A 7 -20.12 10.37 -17.23
N HIS A 8 -20.98 9.36 -17.12
CA HIS A 8 -20.68 7.98 -17.49
C HIS A 8 -20.37 7.81 -18.98
N HIS A 9 -20.97 8.59 -19.89
CA HIS A 9 -20.68 8.50 -21.32
C HIS A 9 -19.22 8.84 -21.63
N THR A 10 -18.69 9.87 -20.97
CA THR A 10 -17.28 10.25 -21.12
C THR A 10 -16.38 9.16 -20.54
N ALA A 11 -16.67 8.66 -19.34
CA ALA A 11 -15.90 7.56 -18.75
C ALA A 11 -15.86 6.32 -19.66
N ASN A 12 -17.00 5.92 -20.22
CA ASN A 12 -17.09 4.77 -21.13
C ASN A 12 -16.31 5.00 -22.42
N ALA A 13 -16.34 6.21 -23.00
CA ALA A 13 -15.55 6.53 -24.18
C ALA A 13 -14.04 6.39 -23.92
N PHE A 14 -13.56 6.77 -22.73
CA PHE A 14 -12.17 6.56 -22.33
C PHE A 14 -11.85 5.06 -22.10
N ILE A 15 -12.76 4.29 -21.53
CA ILE A 15 -12.59 2.82 -21.38
C ILE A 15 -12.48 2.14 -22.75
N GLU A 16 -13.32 2.52 -23.71
CA GLU A 16 -13.35 1.93 -25.07
C GLU A 16 -12.15 2.34 -25.93
N ASN A 17 -11.70 3.59 -25.85
CA ASN A 17 -10.71 4.16 -26.77
C ASN A 17 -9.33 4.39 -26.14
N GLY A 18 -9.20 4.22 -24.81
CA GLY A 18 -8.02 4.59 -24.05
C GLY A 18 -7.90 6.10 -23.79
N MET A 19 -6.87 6.46 -23.02
CA MET A 19 -6.54 7.84 -22.66
C MET A 19 -5.11 8.16 -23.06
N VAL A 20 -4.89 9.32 -23.69
CA VAL A 20 -3.54 9.86 -23.82
C VAL A 20 -3.13 10.54 -22.52
N TYR A 21 -2.05 10.05 -21.90
CA TYR A 21 -1.43 10.64 -20.72
C TYR A 21 0.09 10.60 -20.87
N GLN A 22 0.76 11.73 -20.62
CA GLN A 22 2.22 11.86 -20.79
C GLN A 22 2.72 11.34 -22.16
N ASP A 23 2.07 11.80 -23.23
CA ASP A 23 2.37 11.43 -24.63
C ASP A 23 2.26 9.94 -24.96
N GLN A 24 1.58 9.16 -24.12
CA GLN A 24 1.33 7.73 -24.35
C GLN A 24 -0.16 7.42 -24.28
N LEU A 25 -0.63 6.54 -25.16
CA LEU A 25 -1.97 5.98 -25.09
C LEU A 25 -1.99 4.86 -24.05
N HIS A 26 -2.90 4.98 -23.08
CA HIS A 26 -3.09 4.01 -22.01
C HIS A 26 -4.49 3.39 -22.11
N GLU A 27 -4.56 2.07 -21.96
CA GLU A 27 -5.82 1.38 -21.72
C GLU A 27 -6.46 1.90 -20.42
N CYS A 28 -7.78 2.05 -20.45
CA CYS A 28 -8.56 2.52 -19.31
C CYS A 28 -9.53 1.43 -18.88
N GLU A 29 -9.68 1.30 -17.58
CA GLU A 29 -10.64 0.37 -16.98
C GLU A 29 -11.48 1.09 -15.94
N GLN A 30 -12.66 0.55 -15.65
CA GLN A 30 -13.49 1.04 -14.57
C GLN A 30 -12.78 0.81 -13.23
N TYR A 31 -12.65 1.86 -12.43
CA TYR A 31 -12.12 1.73 -11.08
C TYR A 31 -13.06 0.89 -10.20
N SER A 32 -12.52 -0.18 -9.61
CA SER A 32 -13.19 -0.99 -8.59
C SER A 32 -12.47 -0.77 -7.24
N PRO A 33 -13.14 -0.24 -6.20
CA PRO A 33 -12.58 -0.08 -4.86
C PRO A 33 -12.13 -1.39 -4.19
N GLU A 34 -12.57 -2.53 -4.70
CA GLU A 34 -12.16 -3.88 -4.29
C GLU A 34 -10.77 -4.24 -4.85
N SER A 35 -10.36 -3.57 -5.93
CA SER A 35 -9.04 -3.74 -6.54
C SER A 35 -7.94 -2.96 -5.81
N GLU A 36 -8.32 -2.07 -4.88
CA GLU A 36 -7.36 -1.38 -4.04
C GLU A 36 -6.81 -2.34 -2.97
N VAL A 37 -5.49 -2.49 -2.94
CA VAL A 37 -4.80 -3.29 -1.92
C VAL A 37 -4.99 -2.64 -0.55
N ARG A 38 -5.89 -3.21 0.26
CA ARG A 38 -6.17 -2.72 1.62
C ARG A 38 -5.14 -3.25 2.61
N GLN A 39 -4.34 -2.35 3.17
CA GLN A 39 -3.42 -2.67 4.25
C GLN A 39 -4.01 -2.30 5.62
N CYS A 40 -4.07 -3.27 6.53
CA CYS A 40 -4.48 -3.06 7.90
C CYS A 40 -3.39 -2.31 8.68
N LEU A 41 -3.64 -1.07 9.09
CA LEU A 41 -2.64 -0.28 9.84
C LEU A 41 -2.40 -0.75 11.29
N LYS A 42 -3.22 -1.69 11.80
CA LYS A 42 -3.02 -2.31 13.14
C LYS A 42 -2.00 -3.44 13.09
N CYS A 43 -2.23 -4.43 12.21
CA CYS A 43 -1.40 -5.65 12.15
C CYS A 43 -0.41 -5.64 10.96
N GLN A 44 -0.52 -4.64 10.08
CA GLN A 44 0.23 -4.42 8.84
C GLN A 44 -0.10 -5.39 7.70
N GLU A 45 -0.96 -6.39 7.88
CA GLU A 45 -1.34 -7.36 6.84
C GLU A 45 -2.31 -6.80 5.80
N TYR A 46 -2.53 -7.54 4.71
CA TYR A 46 -3.40 -7.15 3.60
C TYR A 46 -4.80 -7.77 3.70
N GLY A 47 -5.74 -7.24 2.92
CA GLY A 47 -7.10 -7.78 2.73
C GLY A 47 -8.14 -7.31 3.75
N HIS A 48 -7.78 -6.48 4.73
CA HIS A 48 -8.72 -5.98 5.74
C HIS A 48 -8.34 -4.61 6.31
N SER A 49 -9.31 -3.95 6.95
CA SER A 49 -9.11 -2.68 7.67
C SER A 49 -8.84 -2.91 9.17
N GLY A 50 -8.16 -1.96 9.80
CA GLY A 50 -7.84 -1.99 11.23
C GLY A 50 -9.06 -1.97 12.16
N THR A 51 -10.19 -1.39 11.73
CA THR A 51 -11.39 -1.19 12.57
C THR A 51 -11.98 -2.48 13.13
N ARG A 52 -11.86 -3.60 12.39
CA ARG A 52 -12.36 -4.93 12.79
C ARG A 52 -11.23 -5.95 12.94
N CYS A 53 -9.99 -5.49 13.09
CA CYS A 53 -8.84 -6.36 13.21
C CYS A 53 -8.68 -6.84 14.66
N ASP A 54 -8.71 -8.15 14.87
CA ASP A 54 -8.48 -8.83 16.16
C ASP A 54 -6.98 -9.07 16.43
N LYS A 55 -6.16 -9.15 15.39
CA LYS A 55 -4.70 -9.37 15.47
C LYS A 55 -3.96 -8.33 16.34
N PRO A 56 -2.80 -8.70 16.93
CA PRO A 56 -2.00 -7.80 17.76
C PRO A 56 -1.45 -6.62 16.95
N GLN A 57 -1.27 -5.49 17.63
CA GLN A 57 -0.63 -4.30 17.09
C GLN A 57 0.81 -4.60 16.65
N LYS A 58 1.17 -4.14 15.45
CA LYS A 58 2.55 -4.18 14.94
C LYS A 58 2.93 -2.85 14.31
N CYS A 59 4.11 -2.36 14.65
CA CYS A 59 4.69 -1.16 14.08
C CYS A 59 5.02 -1.36 12.60
N GLY A 60 4.58 -0.44 11.75
CA GLY A 60 4.85 -0.49 10.30
C GLY A 60 6.33 -0.27 9.93
N TRP A 61 7.15 0.18 10.88
CA TRP A 61 8.58 0.43 10.67
C TRP A 61 9.48 -0.71 11.13
N CYS A 62 9.27 -1.21 12.36
CA CYS A 62 10.14 -2.20 12.99
C CYS A 62 9.44 -3.50 13.41
N SER A 63 8.13 -3.65 13.14
CA SER A 63 7.33 -4.86 13.46
C SER A 63 7.14 -5.21 14.93
N LEU A 64 7.63 -4.38 15.86
CA LEU A 64 7.47 -4.57 17.29
C LEU A 64 6.05 -4.16 17.77
N PRO A 65 5.61 -4.58 18.97
CA PRO A 65 4.25 -4.38 19.46
C PRO A 65 3.99 -2.94 19.97
N HIS A 66 3.97 -1.98 19.05
CA HIS A 66 3.61 -0.57 19.29
C HIS A 66 3.05 0.06 18.00
N THR A 67 2.46 1.26 18.09
CA THR A 67 2.03 2.00 16.89
C THR A 67 3.25 2.56 16.15
N THR A 68 3.15 2.81 14.84
CA THR A 68 4.23 3.47 14.10
C THR A 68 4.55 4.88 14.64
N GLN A 69 3.58 5.56 15.28
CA GLN A 69 3.77 6.89 15.86
C GLN A 69 4.72 6.86 17.06
N ASP A 70 4.59 5.84 17.92
CA ASP A 70 5.39 5.63 19.13
C ASP A 70 6.76 5.02 18.85
N CYS A 71 7.09 4.79 17.59
CA CYS A 71 8.30 4.09 17.20
C CYS A 71 9.55 4.95 17.45
N THR A 72 10.33 4.63 18.47
CA THR A 72 11.57 5.35 18.79
C THR A 72 12.71 5.05 17.83
N THR A 73 12.63 3.96 17.07
CA THR A 73 13.62 3.60 16.04
C THR A 73 13.45 4.38 14.74
N LYS A 74 12.37 5.17 14.57
CA LYS A 74 12.14 5.97 13.34
C LYS A 74 13.18 7.07 13.14
N TYR A 75 13.74 7.60 14.22
CA TYR A 75 14.70 8.72 14.21
C TYR A 75 16.13 8.31 14.57
N LYS A 76 16.36 7.06 14.94
CA LYS A 76 17.71 6.55 15.20
C LYS A 76 18.39 6.29 13.85
N ARG A 77 19.06 7.31 13.31
CA ARG A 77 20.08 7.07 12.27
C ARG A 77 21.23 6.36 12.99
N GLY A 78 21.29 5.05 12.82
CA GLY A 78 22.07 4.15 13.65
C GLY A 78 23.51 4.61 13.88
N SER A 79 23.93 4.55 15.13
CA SER A 79 25.33 4.69 15.54
C SER A 79 26.21 3.54 15.01
N ASN A 80 25.63 2.52 14.36
CA ASN A 80 26.33 1.40 13.72
C ASN A 80 25.61 0.86 12.46
N GLY A 81 25.20 1.75 11.55
CA GLY A 81 25.07 1.46 10.11
C GLY A 81 24.08 0.40 9.59
N LYS A 82 23.36 -0.35 10.44
CA LYS A 82 22.40 -1.39 10.00
C LYS A 82 21.21 -1.48 10.96
N GLU A 83 20.33 -0.48 10.99
CA GLU A 83 19.04 -0.66 11.66
C GLU A 83 18.07 -1.38 10.70
N GLN A 84 17.73 -2.60 11.10
CA GLN A 84 16.98 -3.58 10.34
C GLN A 84 15.50 -3.18 10.31
N LYS A 85 15.08 -2.46 9.27
CA LYS A 85 13.69 -2.13 8.98
C LYS A 85 12.93 -3.43 8.72
N THR A 86 12.50 -4.11 9.77
CA THR A 86 11.86 -5.41 9.58
C THR A 86 10.39 -5.18 9.29
N ARG A 87 9.90 -5.75 8.18
CA ARG A 87 8.49 -5.72 7.83
C ARG A 87 7.70 -6.83 8.52
N ALA A 88 6.54 -6.51 9.07
CA ALA A 88 5.77 -7.43 9.90
C ALA A 88 5.26 -8.66 9.14
N ASN A 89 5.05 -8.52 7.82
CA ASN A 89 4.41 -9.55 7.01
C ASN A 89 5.40 -10.46 6.29
N CYS A 90 6.50 -9.92 5.77
CA CYS A 90 7.48 -10.67 4.97
C CYS A 90 8.85 -10.78 5.64
N LYS A 91 9.06 -10.13 6.80
CA LYS A 91 10.34 -10.03 7.51
C LYS A 91 11.48 -9.41 6.68
N GLY A 92 11.16 -8.77 5.56
CA GLY A 92 12.12 -8.08 4.70
C GLY A 92 12.63 -6.79 5.33
N ASN A 93 13.78 -6.31 4.85
CA ASN A 93 14.45 -5.10 5.33
C ASN A 93 13.88 -3.81 4.68
N HIS A 94 12.59 -3.57 4.83
CA HIS A 94 11.89 -2.36 4.33
C HIS A 94 10.61 -2.08 5.15
N GLU A 95 10.02 -0.91 4.96
CA GLU A 95 8.78 -0.50 5.63
C GLU A 95 7.56 -1.34 5.21
N ALA A 96 6.51 -1.32 6.04
CA ALA A 96 5.26 -2.04 5.81
C ALA A 96 4.50 -1.62 4.55
N TRP A 97 4.69 -0.40 4.03
CA TRP A 97 4.03 0.10 2.81
C TRP A 97 4.96 0.09 1.58
N HIS A 98 6.17 -0.46 1.70
CA HIS A 98 7.13 -0.42 0.61
C HIS A 98 6.67 -1.30 -0.57
N LYS A 99 6.61 -0.70 -1.78
CA LYS A 99 6.11 -1.34 -3.04
C LYS A 99 6.90 -2.55 -3.49
N LEU A 100 8.17 -2.66 -3.08
CA LEU A 100 9.03 -3.81 -3.41
C LEU A 100 8.69 -5.09 -2.61
N CYS A 101 7.80 -5.03 -1.62
CA CYS A 101 7.47 -6.19 -0.82
C CYS A 101 6.81 -7.31 -1.66
N PRO A 102 7.29 -8.56 -1.57
CA PRO A 102 6.67 -9.69 -2.27
C PRO A 102 5.19 -9.88 -1.90
N LYS A 103 4.83 -9.72 -0.62
CA LYS A 103 3.44 -9.80 -0.17
C LYS A 103 2.55 -8.65 -0.66
N MET A 104 3.13 -7.51 -1.01
CA MET A 104 2.36 -6.43 -1.65
C MET A 104 2.12 -6.76 -3.12
N LYS A 105 3.15 -7.24 -3.82
CA LYS A 105 3.06 -7.64 -5.23
C LYS A 105 2.04 -8.75 -5.45
N ALA A 106 1.91 -9.68 -4.49
CA ALA A 106 0.91 -10.75 -4.58
C ALA A 106 -0.55 -10.27 -4.47
N GLU A 107 -0.78 -9.07 -3.91
CA GLU A 107 -2.13 -8.48 -3.78
C GLU A 107 -2.48 -7.58 -4.96
N ILE A 108 -1.48 -7.13 -5.72
CA ILE A 108 -1.69 -6.37 -6.95
C ILE A 108 -1.98 -7.39 -8.06
N LYS A 109 -3.20 -7.33 -8.61
CA LYS A 109 -3.60 -8.12 -9.77
C LYS A 109 -3.03 -7.55 -11.05
#